data_AF-A0A1X2ZGN6-F1
#
_entry.id   AF-A0A1X2ZGN6-F1
#
_cell.length_a   1.000
_cell.length_b   1.000
_cell.length_c   1.000
_cell.angle_alpha   90.00
_cell.angle_beta   90.00
_cell.angle_gamma   90.00
#
_symmetry.space_group_name_H-M   'P 1'
#
loop_
_entity.id
_entity.type
_entity.pdbx_description
1 polymer ?
#
loop_
_entity_poly.entity_id
_entity_poly.type
_entity_poly.pdbx_seq_one_letter_code
_entity_poly.pdbx_strand_id
1 'polypeptide(L)'
;MRRLLARLRRLYADYRALRWALWALGAVASVGGTIVGALAANAWRRMGPVLTDSPEYASDAKASPPLASIHWSLPHVDLGPFVPLLIALAVVLAVRVLLRWPMARPDNPWERDPRRLFTDADRRWIKELTGNRCEHRWMFGLFRCRRRGAYMDGHGQMDHHYPHTKGGATVRTNLVWLCDRHNNRKSDKVPTRLETWMLYRARLKYLPARWRAYARIDATTDETEEDDDDGQERHEPQARGTARGRTIRRRDGGGVGRRPVPARDRAPERPPQEP
;
A
#
# COMPACT_ATOMS: atom_id res chain seq x y z
N MET A 1 4.77 -30.82 9.46
CA MET A 1 4.03 -29.80 8.66
C MET A 1 2.51 -30.02 8.59
N ARG A 2 2.00 -31.21 8.20
CA ARG A 2 0.54 -31.49 8.11
C ARG A 2 -0.22 -31.33 9.45
N ARG A 3 0.36 -31.79 10.57
CA ARG A 3 -0.23 -31.63 11.92
C ARG A 3 -0.35 -30.17 12.36
N LEU A 4 0.61 -29.33 11.98
CA LEU A 4 0.59 -27.88 12.24
C LEU A 4 -0.52 -27.19 11.45
N LEU A 5 -0.66 -27.52 10.16
CA LEU A 5 -1.74 -27.00 9.31
C LEU A 5 -3.13 -27.43 9.81
N ALA A 6 -3.27 -28.66 10.30
CA ALA A 6 -4.52 -29.14 10.88
C ALA A 6 -4.87 -28.41 12.19
N ARG A 7 -3.89 -28.10 13.04
CA ARG A 7 -4.08 -27.28 14.24
C ARG A 7 -4.48 -25.84 13.89
N LEU A 8 -3.80 -25.21 12.93
CA LEU A 8 -4.14 -23.87 12.46
C LEU A 8 -5.55 -23.80 11.84
N ARG A 9 -5.97 -24.83 11.10
CA ARG A 9 -7.34 -24.90 10.55
C ARG A 9 -8.40 -25.00 11.64
N ARG A 10 -8.15 -25.80 12.69
CA ARG A 10 -9.05 -25.89 13.86
C ARG A 10 -9.14 -24.56 14.59
N LEU A 11 -8.01 -23.96 14.93
CA LEU A 11 -7.97 -22.64 15.57
C LEU A 11 -8.71 -21.56 14.75
N TYR A 12 -8.61 -21.61 13.42
CA TYR A 12 -9.35 -20.69 12.55
C TYR A 12 -10.85 -20.99 12.50
N ALA A 13 -11.27 -22.25 12.59
CA ALA A 13 -12.67 -22.63 12.69
C ALA A 13 -13.26 -22.20 14.05
N ASP A 14 -12.52 -22.44 15.14
CA ASP A 14 -12.90 -22.05 16.51
C ASP A 14 -13.00 -20.53 16.63
N TYR A 15 -12.02 -19.79 16.08
CA TYR A 15 -12.06 -18.33 15.99
C TYR A 15 -13.31 -17.84 15.23
N ARG A 16 -13.65 -18.49 14.11
CA ARG A 16 -14.82 -18.11 13.32
C ARG A 16 -16.11 -18.39 14.07
N ALA A 17 -16.22 -19.53 14.75
CA ALA A 17 -17.36 -19.90 15.58
C ALA A 17 -17.54 -18.91 16.75
N LEU A 18 -16.45 -18.62 17.48
CA LEU A 18 -16.44 -17.63 18.56
C LEU A 18 -16.87 -16.24 18.06
N ARG A 19 -16.35 -15.82 16.91
CA ARG A 19 -16.77 -14.57 16.28
C ARG A 19 -18.27 -14.57 16.01
N TRP A 20 -18.83 -15.58 15.35
CA TRP A 20 -20.27 -15.65 15.10
C TRP A 20 -21.09 -15.69 16.39
N ALA A 21 -20.63 -16.40 17.42
CA ALA A 21 -21.28 -16.44 18.72
C ALA A 21 -21.33 -15.06 19.39
N LEU A 22 -20.24 -14.28 19.34
CA LEU A 22 -20.22 -12.91 19.88
C LEU A 22 -21.17 -11.98 19.11
N TRP A 23 -21.23 -12.09 17.78
CA TRP A 23 -22.17 -11.31 16.97
C TRP A 23 -23.62 -11.70 17.26
N ALA A 24 -23.90 -13.00 17.43
CA ALA A 24 -25.24 -13.49 17.78
C ALA A 24 -25.66 -13.03 19.18
N LEU A 25 -24.77 -13.11 20.18
CA LEU A 25 -25.02 -12.61 21.54
C LEU A 25 -25.29 -11.10 21.54
N GLY A 26 -24.50 -10.32 20.79
CA GLY A 26 -24.72 -8.88 20.63
C GLY A 26 -26.07 -8.56 19.99
N ALA A 27 -26.46 -9.32 18.96
CA ALA A 27 -27.76 -9.17 18.31
C ALA A 27 -28.93 -9.52 19.26
N VAL A 28 -28.83 -10.63 20.00
CA VAL A 28 -29.84 -11.03 20.99
C VAL A 28 -29.96 -9.99 22.10
N ALA A 29 -28.84 -9.48 22.62
CA ALA A 29 -28.85 -8.43 23.65
C ALA A 29 -29.49 -7.13 23.13
N SER A 30 -29.19 -6.73 21.88
CA SER A 30 -29.76 -5.52 21.28
C SER A 30 -31.26 -5.64 21.03
N VAL A 31 -31.72 -6.76 20.47
CA VAL A 31 -33.15 -7.02 20.24
C VAL A 31 -33.90 -7.16 21.56
N GLY A 32 -33.35 -7.93 22.50
CA GLY A 32 -33.92 -8.11 23.84
C GLY A 32 -34.06 -6.78 24.59
N GLY A 33 -33.01 -5.95 24.58
CA GLY A 33 -33.03 -4.62 25.17
C GLY A 33 -34.09 -3.70 24.54
N THR A 34 -34.25 -3.78 23.21
CA THR A 34 -35.27 -2.99 22.49
C THR A 34 -36.69 -3.43 22.87
N ILE A 35 -36.96 -4.73 22.95
CA ILE A 35 -38.26 -5.28 23.34
C ILE A 35 -38.59 -4.90 24.79
N VAL A 36 -37.65 -5.12 25.72
CA VAL A 36 -37.84 -4.77 27.14
C VAL A 36 -38.08 -3.27 27.29
N GLY A 37 -37.31 -2.42 26.60
CA GLY A 37 -37.51 -0.97 26.59
C GLY A 37 -38.88 -0.56 26.04
N ALA A 38 -39.34 -1.19 24.95
CA ALA A 38 -40.65 -0.92 24.37
C ALA A 38 -41.81 -1.33 25.29
N LEU A 39 -41.69 -2.49 25.96
CA LEU A 39 -42.67 -2.96 26.95
C LEU A 39 -42.73 -2.03 28.16
N ALA A 40 -41.59 -1.60 28.69
CA ALA A 40 -41.51 -0.64 29.79
C ALA A 40 -42.14 0.70 29.40
N ALA A 41 -41.84 1.23 28.20
CA ALA A 41 -42.45 2.46 27.71
C ALA A 41 -43.97 2.33 27.50
N ASN A 42 -44.46 1.17 27.05
CA ASN A 42 -45.89 0.91 26.91
C ASN A 42 -46.60 0.80 28.27
N ALA A 43 -46.00 0.12 29.24
CA ALA A 43 -46.51 0.05 30.61
C ALA A 43 -46.60 1.46 31.24
N TRP A 44 -45.56 2.27 31.08
CA TRP A 44 -45.56 3.67 31.53
C TRP A 44 -46.67 4.49 30.90
N ARG A 45 -46.85 4.41 29.57
CA ARG A 45 -47.93 5.11 28.86
C ARG A 45 -49.33 4.70 29.31
N ARG A 46 -49.54 3.43 29.66
CA ARG A 46 -50.82 2.94 30.19
C ARG A 46 -51.09 3.37 31.63
N MET A 47 -50.03 3.54 32.43
CA MET A 47 -50.15 4.01 33.80
C MET A 47 -50.28 5.54 33.93
N GLY A 48 -49.77 6.31 32.96
CA GLY A 48 -49.83 7.78 32.99
C GLY A 48 -51.24 8.37 33.20
N PRO A 49 -52.28 7.91 32.48
CA PRO A 49 -53.66 8.36 32.67
C PRO A 49 -54.25 7.94 34.03
N VAL A 50 -53.96 6.72 34.49
CA VAL A 50 -54.45 6.21 35.79
C VAL A 50 -53.87 6.99 36.97
N LEU A 51 -52.63 7.48 36.83
CA LEU A 51 -51.97 8.33 37.83
C LEU A 51 -52.44 9.79 37.81
N THR A 52 -53.12 10.24 36.76
CA THR A 52 -53.55 11.65 36.60
C THR A 52 -55.03 11.88 36.92
N ASP A 53 -55.88 10.85 36.82
CA ASP A 53 -57.34 10.97 37.04
C ASP A 53 -57.86 10.42 38.39
N SER A 54 -57.03 9.74 39.19
CA SER A 54 -57.43 9.26 40.53
C SER A 54 -57.03 10.25 41.64
N PRO A 55 -57.97 10.89 42.36
CA PRO A 55 -57.65 11.83 43.44
C PRO A 55 -56.94 11.15 44.62
N GLU A 56 -57.16 9.85 44.85
CA GLU A 56 -56.44 9.06 45.85
C GLU A 56 -54.95 8.84 45.54
N TYR A 57 -54.51 9.03 44.29
CA TYR A 57 -53.11 8.90 43.85
C TYR A 57 -52.45 10.24 43.46
N ALA A 58 -53.20 11.36 43.50
CA ALA A 58 -52.66 12.70 43.21
C ALA A 58 -51.60 13.15 44.22
N SER A 59 -51.64 12.62 45.46
CA SER A 59 -50.56 12.81 46.44
C SER A 59 -49.30 12.02 46.10
N ASP A 60 -49.46 10.84 45.49
CA ASP A 60 -48.36 9.93 45.14
C ASP A 60 -47.67 10.32 43.83
N ALA A 61 -48.37 11.05 42.95
CA ALA A 61 -47.76 11.73 41.80
C ALA A 61 -46.70 12.77 42.23
N LYS A 62 -46.81 13.34 43.44
CA LYS A 62 -45.75 14.16 44.07
C LYS A 62 -44.68 13.34 44.79
N ALA A 63 -44.94 12.05 45.06
CA ALA A 63 -44.00 11.13 45.71
C ALA A 63 -43.08 10.42 44.72
N SER A 64 -43.36 10.49 43.41
CA SER A 64 -42.42 10.05 42.39
C SER A 64 -41.29 11.07 42.31
N PRO A 65 -40.05 10.73 42.70
CA PRO A 65 -38.90 11.62 42.52
C PRO A 65 -38.89 12.11 41.06
N PRO A 66 -38.76 13.42 40.77
CA PRO A 66 -38.61 13.88 39.39
C PRO A 66 -37.49 13.06 38.72
N LEU A 67 -37.57 12.81 37.42
CA LEU A 67 -36.48 12.15 36.66
C LEU A 67 -35.09 12.75 36.95
N ALA A 68 -35.04 14.01 37.40
CA ALA A 68 -33.85 14.73 37.87
C ALA A 68 -33.24 14.22 39.21
N SER A 69 -34.00 13.50 40.04
CA SER A 69 -33.56 12.87 41.30
C SER A 69 -33.24 11.37 41.19
N ILE A 70 -33.33 10.81 39.97
CA ILE A 70 -32.70 9.52 39.68
C ILE A 70 -31.20 9.78 39.59
N HIS A 71 -30.51 9.61 40.72
CA HIS A 71 -29.06 9.60 40.75
C HIS A 71 -28.58 8.30 40.12
N TRP A 72 -28.26 8.35 38.83
CA TRP A 72 -27.52 7.28 38.18
C TRP A 72 -26.10 7.25 38.76
N SER A 73 -25.92 6.60 39.91
CA SER A 73 -24.58 6.20 40.32
C SER A 73 -24.11 5.19 39.28
N LEU A 74 -23.23 5.62 38.37
CA LEU A 74 -22.52 4.70 37.49
C LEU A 74 -21.96 3.60 38.41
N PRO A 75 -22.35 2.33 38.22
CA PRO A 75 -21.81 1.26 39.05
C PRO A 75 -20.30 1.36 38.98
N HIS A 76 -19.63 1.38 40.13
CA HIS A 76 -18.18 1.42 40.17
C HIS A 76 -17.68 0.09 39.63
N VAL A 77 -17.39 0.05 38.33
CA VAL A 77 -16.80 -1.10 37.68
C VAL A 77 -15.31 -1.05 37.97
N ASP A 78 -14.84 -1.92 38.85
CA ASP A 78 -13.41 -2.12 39.04
C ASP A 78 -12.81 -2.69 37.74
N LEU A 79 -12.11 -1.82 37.01
CA LEU A 79 -11.43 -2.19 35.77
C LEU A 79 -10.11 -2.92 36.03
N GLY A 80 -9.61 -2.95 37.26
CA GLY A 80 -8.38 -3.60 37.69
C GLY A 80 -8.18 -5.01 37.11
N PRO A 81 -9.12 -5.96 37.27
CA PRO A 81 -9.01 -7.30 36.71
C PRO A 81 -9.02 -7.34 35.18
N PHE A 82 -9.53 -6.31 34.51
CA PHE A 82 -9.62 -6.22 33.04
C PHE A 82 -8.47 -5.45 32.40
N VAL A 83 -7.68 -4.68 33.17
CA VAL A 83 -6.48 -3.97 32.67
C VAL A 83 -5.56 -4.86 31.81
N PRO A 84 -5.14 -6.08 32.22
CA PRO A 84 -4.27 -6.89 31.39
C PRO A 84 -4.93 -7.30 30.06
N LEU A 85 -6.25 -7.54 30.06
CA LEU A 85 -7.00 -7.85 28.84
C LEU A 85 -7.09 -6.63 27.90
N LEU A 86 -7.32 -5.44 28.46
CA LEU A 86 -7.34 -4.19 27.70
C LEU A 86 -5.97 -3.87 27.10
N ILE A 87 -4.89 -4.08 27.84
CA ILE A 87 -3.51 -3.95 27.34
C ILE A 87 -3.26 -4.94 26.21
N ALA A 88 -3.61 -6.22 26.40
CA ALA A 88 -3.44 -7.24 25.36
C ALA A 88 -4.23 -6.88 24.08
N LEU A 89 -5.46 -6.41 24.22
CA LEU A 89 -6.28 -5.93 23.12
C LEU A 89 -5.64 -4.73 22.40
N ALA A 90 -5.17 -3.74 23.17
CA ALA A 90 -4.49 -2.56 22.62
C ALA A 90 -3.23 -2.95 21.85
N VAL A 91 -2.41 -3.88 22.37
CA VAL A 91 -1.23 -4.41 21.69
C VAL A 91 -1.61 -5.11 20.39
N VAL A 92 -2.63 -5.97 20.40
CA VAL A 92 -3.11 -6.66 19.18
C VAL A 92 -3.59 -5.66 18.13
N LEU A 93 -4.31 -4.61 18.53
CA LEU A 93 -4.76 -3.55 17.64
C LEU A 93 -3.59 -2.74 17.08
N ALA A 94 -2.62 -2.36 17.92
CA ALA A 94 -1.42 -1.65 17.50
C ALA A 94 -0.60 -2.47 16.49
N VAL A 95 -0.37 -3.76 16.77
CA VAL A 95 0.30 -4.68 15.83
C VAL A 95 -0.48 -4.78 14.53
N ARG A 96 -1.81 -4.89 14.59
CA ARG A 96 -2.66 -4.96 13.39
C ARG A 96 -2.55 -3.69 12.54
N VAL A 97 -2.55 -2.52 13.17
CA VAL A 97 -2.37 -1.22 12.50
C VAL A 97 -1.00 -1.17 11.83
N LEU A 98 0.07 -1.51 12.54
CA LEU A 98 1.43 -1.52 12.00
C LEU A 98 1.58 -2.47 10.80
N LEU A 99 1.02 -3.68 10.89
CA LEU A 99 1.07 -4.67 9.81
C LEU A 99 0.23 -4.29 8.58
N ARG A 100 -0.69 -3.34 8.73
CA ARG A 100 -1.60 -2.88 7.67
C ARG A 100 -1.36 -1.43 7.26
N TRP A 101 -0.34 -0.78 7.83
CA TRP A 101 -0.02 0.61 7.55
C TRP A 101 0.46 0.75 6.09
N PRO A 102 -0.32 1.40 5.20
CA PRO A 102 0.02 1.51 3.79
C PRO A 102 1.23 2.42 3.58
N MET A 103 1.98 2.21 2.50
CA MET A 103 2.97 3.19 2.04
C MET A 103 2.25 4.52 1.74
N ALA A 104 2.91 5.64 2.04
CA ALA A 104 2.44 6.96 1.62
C ALA A 104 2.39 7.03 0.09
N ARG A 105 1.49 7.86 -0.45
CA ARG A 105 1.48 8.15 -1.88
C ARG A 105 2.79 8.88 -2.26
N PRO A 106 3.48 8.47 -3.34
CA PRO A 106 4.62 9.20 -3.85
C PRO A 106 4.23 10.62 -4.24
N ASP A 107 5.13 11.57 -3.98
CA ASP A 107 4.93 12.99 -4.30
C ASP A 107 5.33 13.26 -5.75
N ASN A 108 4.49 12.76 -6.67
CA ASN A 108 4.64 12.99 -8.10
C ASN A 108 3.66 14.08 -8.56
N PRO A 109 4.03 14.93 -9.54
CA PRO A 109 3.17 16.02 -10.01
C PRO A 109 1.93 15.53 -10.79
N TRP A 110 1.83 14.23 -11.06
CA TRP A 110 0.73 13.62 -11.80
C TRP A 110 -0.05 12.62 -10.94
N GLU A 111 -1.34 12.46 -11.24
CA GLU A 111 -2.15 11.39 -10.63
C GLU A 111 -1.78 9.99 -11.13
N ARG A 112 -1.31 9.93 -12.37
CA ARG A 112 -0.89 8.72 -13.04
C ARG A 112 0.26 9.07 -13.99
N ASP A 113 1.33 8.31 -13.90
CA ASP A 113 2.49 8.48 -14.78
C ASP A 113 2.08 8.26 -16.26
N PRO A 114 2.40 9.17 -17.19
CA PRO A 114 2.16 8.97 -18.62
C PRO A 114 2.82 7.70 -19.17
N ARG A 115 3.97 7.30 -18.64
CA ARG A 115 4.63 6.03 -18.98
C ARG A 115 4.03 4.93 -18.11
N ARG A 116 3.54 3.85 -18.73
CA ARG A 116 3.06 2.65 -17.98
C ARG A 116 4.01 1.47 -18.11
N LEU A 117 4.64 1.32 -19.28
CA LEU A 117 5.45 0.15 -19.59
C LEU A 117 6.92 0.44 -19.31
N PHE A 118 7.58 -0.51 -18.66
CA PHE A 118 9.03 -0.54 -18.55
C PHE A 118 9.67 -0.94 -19.87
N THR A 119 10.91 -0.52 -20.09
CA THR A 119 11.67 -0.81 -21.31
C THR A 119 12.27 -2.22 -21.29
N ASP A 120 12.77 -2.70 -22.43
CA ASP A 120 13.54 -3.96 -22.46
C ASP A 120 14.93 -3.82 -21.82
N ALA A 121 15.47 -2.60 -21.70
CA ALA A 121 16.66 -2.33 -20.90
C ALA A 121 16.37 -2.59 -19.41
N ASP A 122 15.26 -2.07 -18.89
CA ASP A 122 14.81 -2.32 -17.52
C ASP A 122 14.56 -3.80 -17.26
N ARG A 123 13.99 -4.50 -18.25
CA ARG A 123 13.79 -5.95 -18.19
C ARG A 123 15.10 -6.72 -18.05
N ARG A 124 16.11 -6.39 -18.85
CA ARG A 124 17.44 -7.02 -18.77
C ARG A 124 18.07 -6.73 -17.42
N TRP A 125 18.06 -5.47 -17.01
CA TRP A 125 18.60 -5.00 -15.74
C TRP A 125 17.99 -5.73 -14.54
N ILE A 126 16.66 -5.74 -14.40
CA ILE A 126 16.00 -6.36 -13.23
C ILE A 126 16.16 -7.89 -13.24
N LYS A 127 16.17 -8.52 -14.43
CA LYS A 127 16.35 -9.97 -14.56
C LYS A 127 17.76 -10.39 -14.14
N GLU A 128 18.77 -9.65 -14.55
CA GLU A 128 20.16 -9.86 -14.13
C GLU A 128 20.30 -9.65 -12.61
N LEU A 129 19.80 -8.52 -12.12
CA LEU A 129 19.86 -8.15 -10.71
C LEU A 129 19.23 -9.20 -9.79
N THR A 130 18.09 -9.75 -10.21
CA THR A 130 17.33 -10.69 -9.39
C THR A 130 17.76 -12.15 -9.59
N GLY A 131 18.65 -12.44 -10.54
CA GLY A 131 18.97 -13.80 -10.99
C GLY A 131 17.74 -14.51 -11.57
N ASN A 132 16.87 -13.75 -12.24
CA ASN A 132 15.55 -14.16 -12.74
C ASN A 132 14.64 -14.79 -11.67
N ARG A 133 14.85 -14.51 -10.38
CA ARG A 133 14.05 -15.08 -9.29
C ARG A 133 13.05 -14.05 -8.78
N CYS A 134 11.83 -14.48 -8.49
CA CYS A 134 10.79 -13.59 -7.97
C CYS A 134 11.24 -12.88 -6.67
N GLU A 135 10.98 -11.57 -6.58
CA GLU A 135 11.29 -10.74 -5.42
C GLU A 135 10.31 -10.89 -4.26
N HIS A 136 9.15 -11.51 -4.49
CA HIS A 136 8.16 -11.75 -3.43
C HIS A 136 8.75 -12.55 -2.26
N ARG A 137 8.46 -12.09 -1.05
CA ARG A 137 8.87 -12.74 0.21
C ARG A 137 7.67 -13.02 1.09
N TRP A 138 7.66 -14.20 1.70
CA TRP A 138 6.65 -14.64 2.68
C TRP A 138 7.28 -14.82 4.06
N MET A 139 6.43 -14.91 5.10
CA MET A 139 6.83 -14.96 6.51
C MET A 139 7.74 -13.79 6.92
N PHE A 140 7.21 -12.56 6.88
CA PHE A 140 7.95 -11.36 7.31
C PHE A 140 9.35 -11.23 6.67
N GLY A 141 9.46 -11.54 5.38
CA GLY A 141 10.70 -11.34 4.62
C GLY A 141 11.70 -12.51 4.67
N LEU A 142 11.46 -13.54 5.49
CA LEU A 142 12.42 -14.64 5.68
C LEU A 142 12.67 -15.44 4.39
N PHE A 143 11.61 -15.78 3.67
CA PHE A 143 11.71 -16.70 2.55
C PHE A 143 11.37 -16.01 1.23
N ARG A 144 12.34 -15.95 0.32
CA ARG A 144 12.12 -15.48 -1.06
C ARG A 144 11.48 -16.58 -1.90
N CYS A 145 10.48 -16.23 -2.69
CA CYS A 145 9.86 -17.14 -3.65
C CYS A 145 10.92 -17.82 -4.53
N ARG A 146 10.80 -19.14 -4.74
CA ARG A 146 11.74 -19.93 -5.55
C ARG A 146 11.41 -19.92 -7.05
N ARG A 147 10.24 -19.41 -7.43
CA ARG A 147 9.82 -19.35 -8.84
C ARG A 147 10.62 -18.29 -9.58
N ARG A 148 10.83 -18.54 -10.87
CA ARG A 148 11.34 -17.52 -11.79
C ARG A 148 10.29 -16.44 -12.00
N GLY A 149 10.74 -15.21 -12.25
CA GLY A 149 9.82 -14.13 -12.61
C GLY A 149 9.34 -14.25 -14.07
N ALA A 150 10.23 -14.70 -14.96
CA ALA A 150 9.88 -15.15 -16.31
C ALA A 150 9.10 -16.47 -16.31
N TYR A 151 7.96 -16.48 -17.01
CA TYR A 151 7.22 -17.71 -17.34
C TYR A 151 7.81 -18.37 -18.60
N MET A 152 7.14 -19.39 -19.12
CA MET A 152 7.52 -20.26 -20.26
C MET A 152 7.91 -19.50 -21.54
N ASP A 153 7.46 -18.26 -21.71
CA ASP A 153 7.73 -17.37 -22.85
C ASP A 153 9.03 -16.56 -22.70
N GLY A 154 9.75 -16.68 -21.58
CA GLY A 154 11.00 -15.96 -21.33
C GLY A 154 10.82 -14.50 -20.91
N HIS A 155 9.58 -13.99 -20.90
CA HIS A 155 9.22 -12.64 -20.46
C HIS A 155 8.77 -12.68 -19.00
N GLY A 156 9.52 -12.03 -18.11
CA GLY A 156 9.07 -11.85 -16.72
C GLY A 156 8.08 -10.73 -16.56
N GLN A 157 7.29 -10.85 -15.49
CA GLN A 157 6.30 -9.86 -15.10
C GLN A 157 7.02 -8.75 -14.33
N MET A 158 7.27 -7.66 -15.04
CA MET A 158 7.66 -6.38 -14.48
C MET A 158 6.40 -5.71 -13.94
N ASP A 159 6.44 -5.30 -12.69
CA ASP A 159 5.31 -4.63 -12.04
C ASP A 159 5.82 -3.46 -11.21
N HIS A 160 4.93 -2.54 -10.88
CA HIS A 160 5.24 -1.40 -10.03
C HIS A 160 5.00 -1.79 -8.58
N HIS A 161 5.98 -1.66 -7.69
CA HIS A 161 5.80 -1.92 -6.26
C HIS A 161 4.67 -1.06 -5.71
N TYR A 162 4.78 0.27 -5.85
CA TYR A 162 3.66 1.18 -5.70
C TYR A 162 2.87 1.26 -7.01
N PRO A 163 1.56 0.95 -7.00
CA PRO A 163 0.78 0.78 -8.23
C PRO A 163 0.73 2.05 -9.09
N HIS A 164 1.00 1.88 -10.39
CA HIS A 164 0.93 2.94 -11.41
C HIS A 164 -0.40 3.70 -11.41
N THR A 165 -1.51 2.98 -11.26
CA THR A 165 -2.87 3.55 -11.24
C THR A 165 -3.14 4.49 -10.07
N LYS A 166 -2.28 4.50 -9.03
CA LYS A 166 -2.39 5.35 -7.83
C LYS A 166 -1.25 6.39 -7.74
N GLY A 167 -0.53 6.62 -8.84
CA GLY A 167 0.53 7.63 -8.92
C GLY A 167 1.94 7.12 -8.69
N GLY A 168 2.18 5.80 -8.75
CA GLY A 168 3.53 5.25 -8.76
C GLY A 168 4.21 5.46 -10.11
N ALA A 169 5.42 6.03 -10.11
CA ALA A 169 6.20 6.25 -11.34
C ALA A 169 6.76 4.93 -11.93
N THR A 170 6.92 4.89 -13.24
CA THR A 170 7.57 3.82 -13.99
C THR A 170 9.08 4.07 -13.99
N VAL A 171 9.71 3.76 -12.87
CA VAL A 171 11.14 3.95 -12.58
C VAL A 171 11.74 2.68 -11.98
N ARG A 172 13.06 2.47 -12.07
CA ARG A 172 13.75 1.27 -11.58
C ARG A 172 13.64 1.11 -10.05
N THR A 173 13.56 2.19 -9.28
CA THR A 173 13.28 2.16 -7.83
C THR A 173 11.90 1.56 -7.52
N ASN A 174 10.91 1.78 -8.40
CA ASN A 174 9.55 1.25 -8.27
C ASN A 174 9.37 -0.10 -8.97
N LEU A 175 10.27 -0.49 -9.87
CA LEU A 175 10.19 -1.75 -10.61
C LEU A 175 10.38 -2.95 -9.69
N VAL A 176 9.52 -3.97 -9.79
CA VAL A 176 9.69 -5.28 -9.14
C VAL A 176 9.57 -6.44 -10.12
N TRP A 177 10.35 -7.50 -9.87
CA TRP A 177 10.33 -8.74 -10.64
C TRP A 177 9.51 -9.81 -9.93
N LEU A 178 8.30 -10.09 -10.44
CA LEU A 178 7.37 -11.02 -9.83
C LEU A 178 7.11 -12.24 -10.73
N CYS A 179 6.78 -13.39 -10.13
CA CYS A 179 6.20 -14.49 -10.88
C CYS A 179 4.70 -14.24 -11.07
N ASP A 180 4.11 -14.83 -12.11
CA ASP A 180 2.67 -14.88 -12.42
C ASP A 180 1.75 -14.85 -11.19
N ARG A 181 1.93 -15.79 -10.26
CA ARG A 181 1.11 -15.97 -9.07
C ARG A 181 1.20 -14.78 -8.11
N HIS A 182 2.39 -14.22 -7.92
CA HIS A 182 2.58 -13.11 -6.98
C HIS A 182 2.22 -11.78 -7.61
N ASN A 183 2.42 -11.64 -8.93
CA ASN A 183 1.94 -10.50 -9.70
C ASN A 183 0.41 -10.41 -9.61
N ASN A 184 -0.30 -11.49 -9.94
CA ASN A 184 -1.77 -11.54 -9.89
C ASN A 184 -2.31 -11.33 -8.47
N ARG A 185 -1.61 -11.84 -7.45
CA ARG A 185 -1.99 -11.62 -6.04
C ARG A 185 -1.77 -10.18 -5.59
N LYS A 186 -0.70 -9.53 -6.07
CA LYS A 186 -0.40 -8.14 -5.73
C LYS A 186 -1.46 -7.22 -6.35
N SER A 187 -1.76 -7.40 -7.64
CA SER A 187 -2.72 -6.57 -8.37
C SER A 187 -2.43 -5.07 -8.13
N ASP A 188 -3.47 -4.25 -7.94
CA ASP A 188 -3.40 -2.83 -7.65
C ASP A 188 -3.20 -2.49 -6.16
N LYS A 189 -2.92 -3.49 -5.30
CA LYS A 189 -2.77 -3.28 -3.86
C LYS A 189 -1.59 -2.36 -3.55
N VAL A 190 -1.83 -1.32 -2.76
CA VAL A 190 -0.75 -0.50 -2.17
C VAL A 190 0.02 -1.34 -1.14
N PRO A 191 1.34 -1.52 -1.30
CA PRO A 191 2.14 -2.24 -0.32
C PRO A 191 2.15 -1.54 1.03
N THR A 192 2.32 -2.31 2.10
CA THR A 192 2.51 -1.74 3.44
C THR A 192 3.94 -1.20 3.62
N ARG A 193 4.13 -0.32 4.59
CA ARG A 193 5.47 0.15 4.99
C ARG A 193 6.38 -1.02 5.36
N LEU A 194 5.84 -2.02 6.06
CA LEU A 194 6.59 -3.22 6.41
C LEU A 194 6.96 -4.05 5.17
N GLU A 195 6.02 -4.29 4.25
CA GLU A 195 6.28 -5.00 2.98
C GLU A 195 7.42 -4.33 2.20
N THR A 196 7.39 -2.99 2.13
CA THR A 196 8.39 -2.17 1.47
C THR A 196 9.75 -2.22 2.16
N TRP A 197 9.77 -2.04 3.48
CA TRP A 197 11.00 -2.11 4.26
C TRP A 197 11.67 -3.48 4.16
N MET A 198 10.88 -4.55 4.14
CA MET A 198 11.41 -5.91 3.95
C MET A 198 12.01 -6.11 2.56
N LEU A 199 11.39 -5.55 1.52
CA LEU A 199 11.94 -5.59 0.17
C LEU A 199 13.23 -4.76 0.07
N TYR A 200 13.23 -3.55 0.62
CA TYR A 200 14.43 -2.71 0.73
C TYR A 200 15.59 -3.44 1.42
N ARG A 201 15.36 -4.00 2.62
CA ARG A 201 16.37 -4.76 3.36
C ARG A 201 16.86 -6.00 2.61
N ALA A 202 15.96 -6.64 1.85
CA ALA A 202 16.34 -7.77 1.01
C ALA A 202 17.22 -7.34 -0.15
N ARG A 203 16.85 -6.25 -0.82
CA ARG A 203 17.57 -5.63 -1.93
C ARG A 203 19.01 -5.31 -1.54
N LEU A 204 19.24 -4.71 -0.37
CA LEU A 204 20.59 -4.43 0.15
C LEU A 204 21.52 -5.66 0.25
N LYS A 205 20.97 -6.88 0.33
CA LYS A 205 21.78 -8.12 0.43
C LYS A 205 22.29 -8.63 -0.91
N TYR A 206 21.60 -8.35 -2.01
CA TYR A 206 21.96 -8.88 -3.32
C TYR A 206 22.23 -7.80 -4.38
N LEU A 207 21.90 -6.53 -4.10
CA LEU A 207 22.34 -5.41 -4.93
C LEU A 207 23.83 -5.09 -4.68
N PRO A 208 24.65 -5.02 -5.74
CA PRO A 208 26.01 -4.49 -5.66
C PRO A 208 26.01 -3.05 -5.11
N ALA A 209 27.14 -2.62 -4.54
CA ALA A 209 27.27 -1.29 -3.93
C ALA A 209 26.83 -0.15 -4.88
N ARG A 210 27.26 -0.21 -6.14
CA ARG A 210 26.91 0.76 -7.20
C ARG A 210 25.41 0.91 -7.46
N TRP A 211 24.60 -0.10 -7.12
CA TRP A 211 23.15 -0.09 -7.40
C TRP A 211 22.31 0.07 -6.14
N ARG A 212 22.92 0.28 -4.96
CA ARG A 212 22.17 0.39 -3.70
C ARG A 212 21.18 1.56 -3.65
N ALA A 213 21.35 2.59 -4.47
CA ALA A 213 20.37 3.66 -4.64
C ALA A 213 18.99 3.09 -5.05
N TYR A 214 18.98 2.17 -6.02
CA TYR A 214 17.78 1.45 -6.50
C TYR A 214 17.17 0.47 -5.48
N ALA A 215 17.83 0.25 -4.34
CA ALA A 215 17.25 -0.57 -3.28
C ALA A 215 16.06 0.14 -2.63
N ARG A 216 16.14 1.47 -2.49
CA ARG A 216 15.08 2.30 -1.94
C ARG A 216 13.91 2.33 -2.91
N ILE A 217 12.70 2.29 -2.34
CA ILE A 217 11.46 2.34 -3.11
C ILE A 217 10.74 3.61 -2.68
N ASP A 218 10.90 4.66 -3.49
CA ASP A 218 10.24 5.96 -3.36
C ASP A 218 9.14 6.13 -4.42
N ALA A 219 9.28 5.47 -5.57
CA ALA A 219 8.34 5.54 -6.69
C ALA A 219 8.10 6.97 -7.19
N THR A 220 9.12 7.81 -7.04
CA THR A 220 9.21 9.18 -7.52
C THR A 220 9.97 9.24 -8.85
N THR A 221 9.68 10.21 -9.71
CA THR A 221 10.35 10.36 -11.02
C THR A 221 11.78 10.89 -10.97
N ASP A 222 12.37 11.07 -9.79
CA ASP A 222 13.72 11.61 -9.58
C ASP A 222 14.86 10.65 -9.98
N GLU A 223 14.56 9.59 -10.74
CA GLU A 223 15.59 8.90 -11.50
C GLU A 223 16.02 9.83 -12.63
N THR A 224 17.07 10.61 -12.36
CA THR A 224 17.82 11.38 -13.36
C THR A 224 17.98 10.54 -14.62
N GLU A 225 17.43 11.02 -15.73
CA GLU A 225 17.56 10.47 -17.09
C GLU A 225 19.02 10.47 -17.63
N GLU A 226 20.04 10.55 -16.75
CA GLU A 226 21.44 10.82 -17.10
C GLU A 226 22.30 9.56 -17.39
N ASP A 227 21.87 8.35 -17.04
CA ASP A 227 22.75 7.14 -17.07
C ASP A 227 22.48 6.15 -18.23
N ASP A 228 21.69 6.53 -19.26
CA ASP A 228 21.45 5.66 -20.42
C ASP A 228 22.31 6.03 -21.66
N ASP A 229 23.31 6.95 -21.55
CA ASP A 229 24.22 7.35 -22.66
C ASP A 229 25.67 6.81 -22.56
N ASP A 230 26.01 6.03 -21.54
CA ASP A 230 27.36 5.50 -21.31
C ASP A 230 27.40 3.97 -21.42
N GLY A 231 27.19 3.48 -22.65
CA GLY A 231 27.36 2.07 -22.98
C GLY A 231 27.52 1.72 -24.45
N GLN A 232 27.49 2.70 -25.36
CA GLN A 232 28.03 2.49 -26.71
C GLN A 232 29.55 2.60 -26.63
N GLU A 233 30.20 1.50 -26.23
CA GLU A 233 31.58 1.26 -26.63
C GLU A 233 31.64 1.44 -28.15
N ARG A 234 32.23 2.56 -28.59
CA ARG A 234 32.63 2.76 -29.96
C ARG A 234 33.63 1.65 -30.27
N HIS A 235 33.17 0.60 -30.92
CA HIS A 235 34.05 -0.31 -31.64
C HIS A 235 34.68 0.49 -32.78
N GLU A 236 35.79 1.14 -32.48
CA GLU A 236 36.71 1.68 -33.48
C GLU A 236 37.34 0.48 -34.22
N PRO A 237 37.20 0.37 -35.55
CA PRO A 237 37.86 -0.69 -36.29
C PRO A 237 39.37 -0.39 -36.31
N GLN A 238 40.16 -1.33 -35.77
CA GLN A 238 41.62 -1.31 -35.89
C GLN A 238 42.03 -1.25 -37.37
N ALA A 239 42.54 -0.10 -37.81
CA ALA A 239 43.32 0.02 -39.02
C ALA A 239 44.79 0.22 -38.67
N ARG A 240 45.61 -0.76 -39.04
CA ARG A 240 47.07 -0.69 -39.07
C ARG A 240 47.52 0.43 -40.02
N GLY A 241 48.56 1.18 -39.67
CA GLY A 241 49.27 2.00 -40.65
C GLY A 241 50.09 3.15 -40.08
N THR A 242 51.37 2.86 -39.86
CA THR A 242 52.52 3.79 -39.77
C THR A 242 52.37 5.15 -40.47
N ALA A 243 52.76 6.25 -39.80
CA ALA A 243 53.84 7.16 -40.25
C ALA A 243 53.99 8.42 -39.37
N ARG A 244 55.25 8.87 -39.32
CA ARG A 244 55.82 10.04 -38.64
C ARG A 244 55.16 11.37 -39.05
N GLY A 245 55.16 12.36 -38.14
CA GLY A 245 54.94 13.76 -38.51
C GLY A 245 55.04 14.74 -37.34
N ARG A 246 55.94 15.71 -37.45
CA ARG A 246 56.39 16.65 -36.43
C ARG A 246 55.49 17.90 -36.30
N THR A 247 55.58 18.51 -35.11
CA THR A 247 55.73 19.96 -34.81
C THR A 247 54.53 20.94 -34.71
N ILE A 248 54.39 21.48 -33.47
CA ILE A 248 54.52 22.90 -33.05
C ILE A 248 53.31 23.88 -33.14
N ARG A 249 53.10 24.54 -31.96
CA ARG A 249 52.60 25.90 -31.61
C ARG A 249 51.11 26.18 -31.35
N ARG A 250 50.86 26.63 -30.10
CA ARG A 250 50.19 27.88 -29.62
C ARG A 250 49.14 28.49 -30.57
N ARG A 251 47.95 28.93 -30.11
CA ARG A 251 47.75 30.12 -29.25
C ARG A 251 46.24 30.32 -28.98
N ASP A 252 45.96 30.76 -27.76
CA ASP A 252 44.88 31.59 -27.21
C ASP A 252 43.75 32.11 -28.13
N GLY A 253 42.55 32.24 -27.55
CA GLY A 253 41.61 33.32 -27.90
C GLY A 253 40.14 32.91 -27.93
N GLY A 254 39.36 33.39 -26.95
CA GLY A 254 37.92 33.19 -26.86
C GLY A 254 37.09 33.94 -27.90
N GLY A 255 35.79 33.67 -27.92
CA GLY A 255 34.85 34.33 -28.82
C GLY A 255 33.41 33.88 -28.59
N VAL A 256 32.69 34.71 -27.85
CA VAL A 256 31.25 34.69 -27.58
C VAL A 256 30.42 34.87 -28.86
N GLY A 257 29.23 34.26 -28.91
CA GLY A 257 28.07 34.93 -29.52
C GLY A 257 27.41 34.28 -30.73
N ARG A 258 26.32 33.55 -30.45
CA ARG A 258 25.01 33.47 -31.13
C ARG A 258 24.95 33.74 -32.64
N ARG A 259 24.29 32.82 -33.37
CA ARG A 259 23.34 33.13 -34.46
C ARG A 259 22.34 31.96 -34.67
N PRO A 260 21.21 32.19 -35.35
CA PRO A 260 19.89 31.74 -34.90
C PRO A 260 19.30 30.59 -35.72
N VAL A 261 18.22 30.03 -35.14
CA VAL A 261 17.28 29.08 -35.73
C VAL A 261 16.64 29.65 -37.00
N PRO A 262 16.61 28.92 -38.13
CA PRO A 262 15.69 29.20 -39.22
C PRO A 262 14.34 28.53 -38.97
N ALA A 263 13.28 29.34 -38.98
CA ALA A 263 11.89 28.93 -39.04
C ALA A 263 11.47 28.62 -40.49
N ARG A 264 10.88 27.45 -40.72
CA ARG A 264 10.14 26.99 -41.92
C ARG A 264 9.41 25.70 -41.51
N ASP A 265 8.17 25.37 -41.85
CA ASP A 265 7.11 25.98 -42.64
C ASP A 265 5.77 25.40 -42.14
N ARG A 266 4.70 26.19 -42.25
CA ARG A 266 3.31 25.75 -42.05
C ARG A 266 2.87 24.83 -43.19
N ALA A 267 2.06 23.82 -42.87
CA ALA A 267 1.15 23.17 -43.81
C ALA A 267 -0.20 22.88 -43.13
N PRO A 268 -1.31 22.81 -43.88
CA PRO A 268 -2.59 23.41 -43.48
C PRO A 268 -3.63 22.44 -42.89
N GLU A 269 -4.61 23.07 -42.24
CA GLU A 269 -5.85 22.54 -41.69
C GLU A 269 -6.68 21.73 -42.70
N ARG A 270 -7.30 20.64 -42.24
CA ARG A 270 -8.44 19.99 -42.92
C ARG A 270 -9.76 20.52 -42.33
N PRO A 271 -10.77 20.84 -43.16
CA PRO A 271 -12.09 21.24 -42.68
C PRO A 271 -12.96 20.03 -42.27
N PRO A 272 -14.03 20.27 -41.50
CA PRO A 272 -14.92 19.22 -40.99
C PRO A 272 -15.91 18.75 -42.06
N GLN A 273 -16.33 17.49 -41.97
CA GLN A 273 -17.51 16.98 -42.66
C GLN A 273 -18.53 16.54 -41.61
N GLU A 274 -19.66 17.25 -41.59
CA GLU A 274 -20.98 16.82 -41.12
C GLU A 274 -21.89 16.76 -42.37
N PRO A 275 -23.12 16.21 -42.29
CA PRO A 275 -23.82 15.63 -41.14
C PRO A 275 -24.03 14.10 -41.19
#